data_AF-A0A2J7ZHX0-F1
#
_entry.id   AF-A0A2J7ZHX0-F1
#
_cell.length_a   1.000
_cell.length_b   1.000
_cell.length_c   1.000
_cell.angle_alpha   90.00
_cell.angle_beta   90.00
_cell.angle_gamma   90.00
#
_symmetry.space_group_name_H-M   'P 1'
#
loop_
_entity.id
_entity.type
_entity.pdbx_description
1 polymer ?
#
loop_
_entity_poly.entity_id
_entity_poly.type
_entity_poly.pdbx_seq_one_letter_code
_entity_poly.pdbx_strand_id
1 'polypeptide(L)'
;MASLKISRPVARRLSVVASAQPQASSSRREVLGASVAAFSLLLSSSPAHAIFGFGDDEQLFNVYSSETTDILGKVKVTLSLDKDDPAKEDSVKSLRKDINQWVAKYRREPKVAGKPSFGNTYSALNALAGHFNSFGATAPIPKKRMDRLQKELDDATSLLSRNR
;
A
#
# COMPACT_ATOMS: atom_id res chain seq x y z
N MET A 1 -52.00 -11.84 26.38
CA MET A 1 -51.50 -11.86 25.00
C MET A 1 -51.60 -10.45 24.42
N ALA A 2 -50.49 -9.72 24.31
CA ALA A 2 -50.46 -8.37 23.73
C ALA A 2 -49.39 -8.35 22.63
N SER A 3 -49.83 -8.15 21.39
CA SER A 3 -49.01 -8.19 20.18
C SER A 3 -48.41 -6.80 19.90
N LEU A 4 -47.09 -6.67 20.04
CA LEU A 4 -46.36 -5.44 19.69
C LEU A 4 -46.08 -5.42 18.18
N LYS A 5 -46.79 -4.55 17.45
CA LYS A 5 -46.55 -4.28 16.03
C LYS A 5 -45.32 -3.38 15.88
N ILE A 6 -44.25 -3.90 15.28
CA ILE A 6 -43.04 -3.16 14.93
C ILE A 6 -43.33 -2.38 13.62
N SER A 7 -43.32 -1.05 13.70
CA SER A 7 -43.43 -0.15 12.55
C SER A 7 -42.08 -0.01 11.84
N ARG A 8 -42.05 -0.16 10.50
CA ARG A 8 -40.85 0.04 9.68
C ARG A 8 -40.69 1.51 9.29
N PRO A 9 -39.47 2.07 9.29
CA PRO A 9 -39.27 3.46 8.87
C PRO A 9 -39.41 3.63 7.35
N VAL A 10 -40.09 4.70 6.96
CA VAL A 10 -40.33 5.11 5.56
C VAL A 10 -39.05 5.73 4.98
N ALA A 11 -38.60 5.21 3.84
CA ALA A 11 -37.46 5.77 3.11
C ALA A 11 -37.80 7.14 2.50
N ARG A 12 -37.09 8.18 2.94
CA ARG A 12 -37.23 9.56 2.43
C ARG A 12 -36.42 9.70 1.13
N ARG A 13 -37.10 9.83 -0.01
CA ARG A 13 -36.45 10.20 -1.29
C ARG A 13 -36.05 11.67 -1.25
N LEU A 14 -34.78 11.96 -1.51
CA LEU A 14 -34.29 13.31 -1.79
C LEU A 14 -34.40 13.54 -3.31
N SER A 15 -35.15 14.56 -3.71
CA SER A 15 -35.24 15.03 -5.09
C SER A 15 -34.25 16.16 -5.33
N VAL A 16 -33.34 16.00 -6.28
CA VAL A 16 -32.46 17.08 -6.76
C VAL A 16 -33.27 17.94 -7.73
N VAL A 17 -33.46 19.22 -7.39
CA VAL A 17 -34.06 20.22 -8.28
C VAL A 17 -32.92 20.84 -9.10
N ALA A 18 -32.91 20.56 -10.39
CA ALA A 18 -32.04 21.25 -11.34
C ALA A 18 -32.75 22.52 -11.82
N SER A 19 -32.21 23.69 -11.48
CA SER A 19 -32.64 24.97 -12.04
C SER A 19 -32.09 25.12 -13.46
N ALA A 20 -32.95 24.98 -14.46
CA ALA A 20 -32.64 25.28 -15.85
C ALA A 20 -32.76 26.80 -16.10
N GLN A 21 -31.67 27.43 -16.54
CA GLN A 21 -31.65 28.83 -16.97
C GLN A 21 -32.17 28.93 -18.43
N PRO A 22 -32.89 29.99 -18.82
CA PRO A 22 -33.65 30.01 -20.07
C PRO A 22 -32.71 30.09 -21.28
N GLN A 23 -32.88 29.15 -22.21
CA GLN A 23 -32.23 29.17 -23.52
C GLN A 23 -33.00 30.15 -24.40
N ALA A 24 -32.36 31.28 -24.75
CA ALA A 24 -32.87 32.23 -25.71
C ALA A 24 -33.00 31.56 -27.09
N SER A 25 -34.19 31.69 -27.67
CA SER A 25 -34.51 31.20 -29.01
C SER A 25 -33.77 32.01 -30.07
N SER A 26 -32.96 31.36 -30.90
CA SER A 26 -32.51 31.95 -32.16
C SER A 26 -32.48 30.91 -33.29
N SER A 27 -32.92 31.39 -34.44
CA SER A 27 -33.33 30.67 -35.64
C SER A 27 -32.16 29.96 -36.34
N ARG A 28 -32.43 28.76 -36.85
CA ARG A 28 -31.48 27.81 -37.47
C ARG A 28 -30.90 28.23 -38.84
N ARG A 29 -30.87 29.53 -39.19
CA ARG A 29 -30.57 29.97 -40.57
C ARG A 29 -29.37 30.90 -40.76
N GLU A 30 -28.64 31.25 -39.72
CA GLU A 30 -27.47 32.13 -39.87
C GLU A 30 -26.26 31.59 -39.12
N VAL A 31 -25.61 30.56 -39.66
CA VAL A 31 -24.23 30.20 -39.27
C VAL A 31 -23.41 29.93 -40.53
N LEU A 32 -23.28 30.96 -41.36
CA LEU A 32 -22.25 31.06 -42.39
C LEU A 32 -21.68 32.47 -42.29
N GLY A 33 -20.67 32.65 -41.45
CA GLY A 33 -20.06 33.97 -41.26
C GLY A 33 -19.12 34.02 -40.07
N ALA A 34 -17.86 33.65 -40.32
CA ALA A 34 -16.65 34.21 -39.72
C ALA A 34 -16.64 34.50 -38.20
N SER A 35 -15.82 33.76 -37.46
CA SER A 35 -14.65 34.36 -36.80
C SER A 35 -13.79 33.32 -36.08
N VAL A 36 -12.50 33.42 -36.40
CA VAL A 36 -11.39 32.61 -35.92
C VAL A 36 -11.04 33.04 -34.49
N ALA A 37 -11.17 32.15 -33.52
CA ALA A 37 -10.43 32.22 -32.27
C ALA A 37 -10.12 30.79 -31.82
N ALA A 38 -8.85 30.43 -31.99
CA ALA A 38 -8.32 29.09 -31.92
C ALA A 38 -8.55 28.42 -30.55
N PHE A 39 -9.28 27.31 -30.58
CA PHE A 39 -9.37 26.32 -29.52
C PHE A 39 -8.04 25.53 -29.50
N SER A 40 -6.98 26.14 -28.96
CA SER A 40 -5.64 25.54 -28.92
C SER A 40 -5.06 25.58 -27.51
N LEU A 41 -5.69 24.88 -26.55
CA LEU A 41 -4.96 24.34 -25.40
C LEU A 41 -4.73 22.85 -25.64
N LEU A 42 -3.70 22.61 -26.44
CA LEU A 42 -3.06 21.32 -26.63
C LEU A 42 -2.50 20.81 -25.30
N LEU A 43 -2.70 19.52 -25.10
CA LEU A 43 -2.18 18.65 -24.06
C LEU A 43 -0.78 19.09 -23.60
N SER A 44 -0.70 19.61 -22.37
CA SER A 44 0.58 19.69 -21.65
C SER A 44 0.93 18.28 -21.15
N SER A 45 1.33 17.39 -22.07
CA SER A 45 1.98 16.15 -21.69
C SER A 45 3.31 16.53 -21.05
N SER A 46 3.38 16.49 -19.72
CA SER A 46 4.67 16.59 -19.03
C SER A 46 5.61 15.55 -19.63
N PRO A 47 6.85 15.92 -20.01
CA PRO A 47 7.81 14.93 -20.46
C PRO A 47 8.03 13.92 -19.34
N ALA A 48 7.71 12.64 -19.61
CA ALA A 48 8.13 11.55 -18.75
C ALA A 48 9.65 11.49 -18.84
N HIS A 49 10.33 11.86 -17.76
CA HIS A 49 11.78 11.78 -17.66
C HIS A 49 12.15 10.31 -17.48
N ALA A 50 12.20 9.55 -18.57
CA ALA A 50 12.92 8.30 -18.63
C ALA A 50 14.42 8.63 -18.74
N ILE A 51 15.01 9.07 -17.62
CA ILE A 51 16.45 9.18 -17.50
C ILE A 51 16.96 7.74 -17.45
N PHE A 52 17.74 7.35 -18.45
CA PHE A 52 18.54 6.13 -18.46
C PHE A 52 19.56 6.19 -17.30
N GLY A 53 19.10 5.95 -16.08
CA GLY A 53 19.88 5.94 -14.85
C GLY A 53 20.42 4.53 -14.58
N PHE A 54 21.54 4.18 -15.20
CA PHE A 54 22.21 2.90 -14.94
C PHE A 54 22.90 2.88 -13.56
N GLY A 55 23.19 4.03 -12.95
CA GLY A 55 23.84 4.13 -11.62
C GLY A 55 22.88 4.20 -10.43
N ASP A 56 21.74 4.88 -10.60
CA ASP A 56 20.75 5.06 -9.52
C ASP A 56 20.12 3.72 -9.11
N ASP A 57 20.05 2.76 -10.04
CA ASP A 57 19.41 1.46 -9.84
C ASP A 57 20.26 0.51 -9.01
N GLU A 58 21.57 0.52 -9.26
CA GLU A 58 22.52 -0.26 -8.46
C GLU A 58 22.59 0.30 -7.03
N GLN A 59 22.66 1.62 -6.89
CA GLN A 59 22.63 2.26 -5.58
C GLN A 59 21.31 1.97 -4.84
N LEU A 60 20.17 2.11 -5.52
CA LEU A 60 18.85 1.78 -4.96
C LEU A 60 18.79 0.32 -4.52
N PHE A 61 19.29 -0.61 -5.34
CA PHE A 61 19.33 -2.02 -5.00
C PHE A 61 20.23 -2.29 -3.79
N ASN A 62 21.41 -1.68 -3.71
CA ASN A 62 22.32 -1.86 -2.59
C ASN A 62 21.69 -1.37 -1.27
N VAL A 63 21.04 -0.20 -1.29
CA VAL A 63 20.31 0.34 -0.14
C VAL A 63 19.14 -0.57 0.23
N TYR A 64 18.35 -1.00 -0.76
CA TYR A 64 17.25 -1.94 -0.56
C TYR A 64 17.73 -3.26 0.04
N SER A 65 18.81 -3.84 -0.48
CA SER A 65 19.38 -5.11 -0.01
C SER A 65 19.87 -4.99 1.42
N SER A 66 20.58 -3.90 1.76
CA SER A 66 21.03 -3.64 3.11
C SER A 66 19.85 -3.51 4.08
N GLU A 67 18.92 -2.61 3.82
CA GLU A 67 17.79 -2.35 4.72
C GLU A 67 16.85 -3.55 4.85
N THR A 68 16.69 -4.33 3.77
CA THR A 68 15.88 -5.56 3.79
C THR A 68 16.59 -6.67 4.58
N THR A 69 17.92 -6.76 4.49
CA THR A 69 18.69 -7.69 5.34
C THR A 69 18.57 -7.31 6.81
N ASP A 70 18.65 -6.02 7.12
CA ASP A 70 18.53 -5.51 8.50
C ASP A 70 17.16 -5.83 9.11
N ILE A 71 16.07 -5.60 8.37
CA ILE A 71 14.73 -5.88 8.90
C ILE A 71 14.49 -7.39 9.06
N LEU A 72 14.96 -8.22 8.12
CA LEU A 72 14.90 -9.68 8.25
C LEU A 72 15.71 -10.18 9.45
N GLY A 73 16.87 -9.57 9.70
CA GLY A 73 17.68 -9.81 10.90
C GLY A 73 16.93 -9.46 12.18
N LYS A 74 16.32 -8.27 12.23
CA LYS A 74 15.49 -7.83 13.37
C LYS A 74 14.31 -8.76 13.64
N VAL A 75 13.66 -9.28 12.60
CA VAL A 75 12.61 -10.29 12.73
C VAL A 75 13.17 -11.54 13.41
N LYS A 76 14.30 -12.09 12.93
CA LYS A 76 14.93 -13.28 13.51
C LYS A 76 15.28 -13.06 14.98
N VAL A 77 15.89 -11.92 15.33
CA VAL A 77 16.20 -11.57 16.73
C VAL A 77 14.93 -11.48 17.57
N THR A 78 13.92 -10.77 17.10
CA THR A 78 12.66 -10.58 17.84
C THR A 78 11.93 -11.91 18.07
N LEU A 79 12.00 -12.85 17.12
CA LEU A 79 11.41 -14.18 17.26
C LEU A 79 12.20 -15.07 18.23
N SER A 80 13.51 -14.88 18.36
CA SER A 80 14.37 -15.63 19.28
C SER A 80 14.26 -15.17 20.74
N LEU A 81 13.73 -13.97 21.01
CA LEU A 81 13.48 -13.48 22.37
C LEU A 81 12.44 -14.36 23.08
N ASP A 82 12.68 -14.66 24.35
CA ASP A 82 11.72 -15.38 25.20
C ASP A 82 10.45 -14.54 25.42
N LYS A 83 9.34 -15.21 25.76
CA LYS A 83 8.06 -14.56 26.05
C LYS A 83 8.10 -13.76 27.35
N ASP A 84 8.95 -14.15 28.29
CA ASP A 84 9.07 -13.55 29.62
C ASP A 84 10.19 -12.49 29.66
N ASP A 85 10.85 -12.24 28.52
CA ASP A 85 11.91 -11.23 28.41
C ASP A 85 11.31 -9.81 28.46
N PRO A 86 11.76 -8.93 29.38
CA PRO A 86 11.26 -7.55 29.46
C PRO A 86 11.50 -6.73 28.19
N ALA A 87 12.51 -7.08 27.38
CA ALA A 87 12.80 -6.41 26.11
C ALA A 87 11.88 -6.84 24.96
N LYS A 88 11.05 -7.89 25.13
CA LYS A 88 10.19 -8.43 24.07
C LYS A 88 9.21 -7.41 23.52
N GLU A 89 8.50 -6.72 24.42
CA GLU A 89 7.46 -5.77 24.04
C GLU A 89 8.04 -4.58 23.27
N ASP A 90 9.13 -4.01 23.77
CA ASP A 90 9.84 -2.90 23.11
C ASP A 90 10.42 -3.33 21.76
N SER A 91 10.98 -4.54 21.67
CA SER A 91 11.51 -5.10 20.42
C SER A 91 10.40 -5.28 19.38
N VAL A 92 9.24 -5.81 19.77
CA VAL A 92 8.08 -5.96 18.88
C VAL A 92 7.55 -4.59 18.45
N LYS A 93 7.47 -3.62 19.36
CA LYS A 93 7.02 -2.26 19.05
C LYS A 93 7.96 -1.57 18.06
N SER A 94 9.27 -1.69 18.27
CA SER A 94 10.31 -1.19 17.37
C SER A 94 10.22 -1.86 15.99
N LEU A 95 10.14 -3.19 15.97
CA LEU A 95 10.01 -3.97 14.73
C LEU A 95 8.79 -3.54 13.91
N ARG A 96 7.63 -3.34 14.56
CA ARG A 96 6.42 -2.86 13.87
C ARG A 96 6.59 -1.48 13.24
N LYS A 97 7.32 -0.58 13.91
CA LYS A 97 7.65 0.73 13.35
C LYS A 97 8.54 0.58 12.11
N ASP A 98 9.58 -0.24 12.20
CA ASP A 98 10.52 -0.49 11.11
C ASP A 98 9.81 -1.14 9.90
N ILE A 99 8.90 -2.09 10.14
CA ILE A 99 8.06 -2.69 9.09
C ILE A 99 7.26 -1.61 8.35
N ASN A 100 6.57 -0.73 9.09
CA ASN A 100 5.78 0.32 8.45
C ASN A 100 6.65 1.30 7.65
N GLN A 101 7.83 1.66 8.17
CA GLN A 101 8.78 2.52 7.47
C GLN A 101 9.31 1.88 6.19
N TRP A 102 9.76 0.61 6.27
CA TRP A 102 10.25 -0.15 5.14
C TRP A 102 9.17 -0.31 4.05
N VAL A 103 7.95 -0.67 4.44
CA VAL A 103 6.81 -0.79 3.51
C VAL A 103 6.47 0.54 2.86
N ALA A 104 6.38 1.62 3.64
CA ALA A 104 6.04 2.93 3.13
C ALA A 104 7.06 3.46 2.11
N LYS A 105 8.35 3.14 2.33
CA LYS A 105 9.46 3.46 1.42
C LYS A 105 9.37 2.63 0.14
N TYR A 106 9.52 1.31 0.23
CA TYR A 106 9.75 0.47 -0.95
C TYR A 106 8.51 0.17 -1.78
N ARG A 107 7.30 0.31 -1.22
CA ARG A 107 6.06 0.16 -2.01
C ARG A 107 5.90 1.26 -3.07
N ARG A 108 6.56 2.41 -2.89
CA ARG A 108 6.51 3.54 -3.84
C ARG A 108 7.62 3.48 -4.88
N GLU A 109 8.59 2.59 -4.70
CA GLU A 109 9.73 2.41 -5.61
C GLU A 109 9.40 1.31 -6.63
N PRO A 110 8.96 1.63 -7.86
CA PRO A 110 8.48 0.62 -8.81
C PRO A 110 9.54 -0.43 -9.18
N LYS A 111 10.83 -0.03 -9.17
CA LYS A 111 11.97 -0.93 -9.43
C LYS A 111 12.17 -1.99 -8.35
N VAL A 112 11.73 -1.71 -7.12
CA VAL A 112 11.77 -2.65 -5.99
C VAL A 112 10.43 -3.36 -5.83
N ALA A 113 9.31 -2.66 -5.92
CA ALA A 113 7.98 -3.20 -5.69
C ALA A 113 7.61 -4.33 -6.68
N GLY A 114 8.20 -4.35 -7.88
CA GLY A 114 8.03 -5.43 -8.85
C GLY A 114 8.87 -6.69 -8.61
N LYS A 115 9.79 -6.67 -7.64
CA LYS A 115 10.71 -7.78 -7.34
C LYS A 115 10.04 -8.87 -6.49
N PRO A 116 10.15 -10.15 -6.86
CA PRO A 116 9.84 -11.27 -5.96
C PRO A 116 10.34 -11.14 -4.52
N SER A 117 11.58 -10.69 -4.28
CA SER A 117 12.09 -10.49 -2.90
C SER A 117 11.24 -9.53 -2.09
N PHE A 118 10.76 -8.44 -2.70
CA PHE A 118 9.90 -7.46 -2.04
C PHE A 118 8.56 -8.10 -1.67
N GLY A 119 7.92 -8.80 -2.62
CA GLY A 119 6.64 -9.45 -2.40
C GLY A 119 6.67 -10.51 -1.28
N ASN A 120 7.72 -11.34 -1.27
CA ASN A 120 7.90 -12.36 -0.24
C ASN A 120 8.17 -11.73 1.13
N THR A 121 9.08 -10.75 1.19
CA THR A 121 9.37 -10.01 2.44
C THR A 121 8.11 -9.32 2.97
N TYR A 122 7.39 -8.60 2.11
CA TYR A 122 6.14 -7.91 2.47
C TYR A 122 5.11 -8.88 3.07
N SER A 123 4.94 -10.05 2.45
CA SER A 123 4.01 -11.07 2.91
C SER A 123 4.37 -11.59 4.30
N ALA A 124 5.65 -11.94 4.51
CA ALA A 124 6.15 -12.41 5.80
C ALA A 124 5.98 -11.34 6.90
N LEU A 125 6.37 -10.10 6.61
CA LEU A 125 6.27 -8.98 7.55
C LEU A 125 4.81 -8.67 7.90
N ASN A 126 3.89 -8.71 6.93
CA ASN A 126 2.46 -8.49 7.19
C ASN A 126 1.85 -9.63 8.02
N ALA A 127 2.22 -10.88 7.75
CA ALA A 127 1.75 -12.03 8.55
C ALA A 127 2.18 -11.90 10.02
N LEU A 128 3.43 -11.46 10.24
CA LEU A 128 3.99 -11.25 11.56
C LEU A 128 3.35 -10.05 12.27
N ALA A 129 3.28 -8.89 11.61
CA ALA A 129 2.65 -7.69 12.17
C ALA A 129 1.17 -7.91 12.49
N GLY A 130 0.45 -8.65 11.64
CA GLY A 130 -0.94 -9.06 11.88
C GLY A 130 -1.11 -9.93 13.12
N HIS A 131 -0.16 -10.84 13.38
CA HIS A 131 -0.16 -11.62 14.62
C HIS A 131 0.03 -10.73 15.85
N PHE A 132 1.05 -9.87 15.88
CA PHE A 132 1.27 -8.97 17.00
C PHE A 132 0.13 -7.97 17.21
N ASN A 133 -0.55 -7.54 16.14
CA ASN A 133 -1.76 -6.73 16.22
C ASN A 133 -2.92 -7.44 16.91
N SER A 134 -3.11 -8.71 16.61
CA SER A 134 -4.29 -9.46 17.06
C SER A 134 -4.11 -10.08 18.44
N PHE A 135 -2.88 -10.51 18.76
CA PHE A 135 -2.60 -11.30 19.97
C PHE A 135 -1.69 -10.59 20.97
N GLY A 136 -1.01 -9.50 20.60
CA GLY A 136 -0.02 -8.82 21.43
C GLY A 136 1.41 -9.33 21.24
N ALA A 137 2.37 -8.67 21.88
CA ALA A 137 3.80 -8.90 21.68
C ALA A 137 4.33 -10.21 22.29
N THR A 138 3.74 -10.64 23.40
CA THR A 138 4.17 -11.81 24.18
C THR A 138 3.42 -13.09 23.80
N ALA A 139 2.43 -12.98 22.91
CA ALA A 139 1.64 -14.13 22.50
C ALA A 139 2.49 -15.13 21.69
N PRO A 140 2.40 -16.44 21.98
CA PRO A 140 3.13 -17.45 21.25
C PRO A 140 2.56 -17.62 19.84
N ILE A 141 3.45 -17.65 18.84
CA ILE A 141 3.09 -17.96 17.46
C ILE A 141 2.88 -19.49 17.34
N PRO A 142 1.73 -19.95 16.81
CA PRO A 142 1.50 -21.39 16.62
C PRO A 142 2.57 -22.05 15.75
N LYS A 143 3.04 -23.25 16.11
CA LYS A 143 4.15 -23.96 15.43
C LYS A 143 4.03 -23.99 13.91
N LYS A 144 2.89 -24.44 13.38
CA LYS A 144 2.64 -24.49 11.93
C LYS A 144 2.73 -23.12 11.24
N ARG A 145 2.40 -22.03 11.95
CA ARG A 145 2.55 -20.66 11.44
C ARG A 145 4.02 -20.23 11.49
N MET A 146 4.73 -20.59 12.57
CA MET A 146 6.17 -20.34 12.68
C MET A 146 6.94 -21.02 11.55
N ASP A 147 6.70 -22.31 11.31
CA ASP A 147 7.39 -23.06 10.25
C ASP A 147 7.21 -22.42 8.87
N ARG A 148 6.00 -21.92 8.57
CA ARG A 148 5.72 -21.20 7.33
C ARG A 148 6.45 -19.86 7.28
N LEU A 149 6.40 -19.08 8.36
CA LEU A 149 7.08 -17.80 8.43
C LEU A 149 8.59 -17.96 8.22
N GLN A 150 9.19 -18.99 8.82
CA GLN A 150 10.62 -19.28 8.69
C GLN A 150 10.97 -19.60 7.23
N LYS A 151 10.17 -20.42 6.57
CA LYS A 151 10.31 -20.69 5.14
C LYS A 151 10.18 -19.43 4.29
N GLU A 152 9.18 -18.58 4.55
CA GLU A 152 8.99 -17.31 3.82
C GLU A 152 10.16 -16.35 4.00
N LEU A 153 10.74 -16.27 5.20
CA LEU A 153 11.92 -15.45 5.49
C LEU A 153 13.17 -15.98 4.77
N ASP A 154 13.35 -17.30 4.71
CA ASP A 154 14.47 -17.92 4.01
C ASP A 154 14.33 -17.76 2.49
N ASP A 155 13.12 -17.93 1.94
CA ASP A 155 12.82 -17.68 0.53
C ASP A 155 13.05 -16.19 0.18
N ALA A 156 12.62 -15.26 1.04
CA ALA A 156 12.88 -13.83 0.87
C ALA A 156 14.38 -13.52 0.85
N THR A 157 15.16 -14.10 1.77
CA THR A 157 16.62 -13.94 1.83
C THR A 157 17.30 -14.51 0.58
N SER A 158 16.84 -15.66 0.11
CA SER A 158 17.35 -16.31 -1.10
C SER A 158 17.08 -15.48 -2.35
N LEU A 159 15.88 -14.89 -2.47
CA LEU A 159 15.54 -14.01 -3.59
C LEU A 159 16.33 -12.70 -3.54
N LEU A 160 16.51 -12.12 -2.35
CA LEU A 160 17.27 -10.90 -2.15
C LEU A 160 18.73 -11.06 -2.61
N SER A 161 19.39 -12.15 -2.22
CA SER A 161 20.78 -12.45 -2.62
C SER A 161 20.94 -12.67 -4.13
N ARG A 162 19.86 -13.02 -4.83
CA ARG A 162 19.83 -13.19 -6.29
C ARG A 162 19.39 -11.92 -7.03
N ASN A 163 19.19 -10.80 -6.32
CA ASN A 163 18.63 -9.56 -6.87
C ASN A 163 17.28 -9.78 -7.60
N ARG A 164 16.47 -10.72 -7.09
CA ARG A 164 15.17 -11.06 -7.68
C ARG A 164 14.02 -10.48 -6.91
#